data_AF-M4RA46-F1
#
_entry.id   AF-M4RA46-F1
#
_cell.length_a   1.000
_cell.length_b   1.000
_cell.length_c   1.000
_cell.angle_alpha   90.00
_cell.angle_beta   90.00
_cell.angle_gamma   90.00
#
_symmetry.space_group_name_H-M   'P 1'
#
loop_
_entity.id
_entity.type
_entity.pdbx_description
1 polymer ?
#
loop_
_entity_poly.entity_id
_entity_poly.type
_entity_poly.pdbx_seq_one_letter_code
_entity_poly.pdbx_strand_id
1 'polypeptide(L)' 'MRVAPWGAIKILDGPASDPHNLTPPDVIELKPDVWLRLACGITTWAEEKQAGRISAVGERDDLSGLLPLV' A
#
# COMPACT_ATOMS: atom_id res chain seq x y z
N MET A 1 -3.88 -1.77 3.01
CA MET A 1 -2.57 -2.44 2.79
C MET A 1 -2.46 -3.66 3.68
N ARG A 2 -1.92 -4.76 3.13
CA ARG A 2 -1.67 -6.02 3.83
C ARG A 2 -0.21 -6.40 3.62
N VAL A 3 0.47 -6.68 4.73
CA VAL A 3 1.85 -7.16 4.76
C VAL A 3 1.84 -8.52 5.45
N ALA A 4 1.58 -9.58 4.69
CA ALA A 4 1.34 -10.90 5.24
C ALA A 4 2.65 -11.60 5.67
N PRO A 5 2.72 -12.21 6.86
CA PRO A 5 1.61 -12.51 7.78
C PRO A 5 1.41 -11.48 8.91
N TRP A 6 2.11 -10.35 8.89
CA TRP A 6 2.29 -9.51 10.07
C TRP A 6 1.18 -8.51 10.34
N GLY A 7 0.49 -8.01 9.33
CA GLY A 7 -0.61 -7.08 9.58
C GLY A 7 -1.34 -6.54 8.37
N ALA A 8 -2.44 -5.87 8.65
CA ALA A 8 -3.24 -5.13 7.68
C ALA A 8 -3.66 -3.79 8.28
N ILE A 9 -3.57 -2.72 7.50
CA ILE A 9 -3.91 -1.35 7.92
C ILE A 9 -4.65 -0.60 6.82
N LYS A 10 -5.58 0.27 7.22
CA LYS A 10 -6.18 1.32 6.37
C LYS A 10 -5.33 2.58 6.52
N ILE A 11 -4.90 3.15 5.40
CA ILE A 11 -3.94 4.27 5.37
C ILE A 11 -4.64 5.58 5.04
N LEU A 12 -5.47 5.58 4.00
CA LEU A 12 -6.17 6.75 3.51
C LEU A 12 -7.55 6.88 4.18
N ASP A 13 -7.98 8.13 4.38
CA ASP A 13 -9.34 8.42 4.82
C ASP A 13 -10.39 7.87 3.83
N GLY A 14 -11.55 7.50 4.37
CA GLY A 14 -12.72 7.19 3.55
C GLY A 14 -13.16 8.43 2.77
N PRO A 15 -13.68 8.29 1.53
CA PRO A 15 -14.29 9.42 0.84
C PRO A 15 -15.48 9.94 1.67
N ALA A 16 -15.84 11.22 1.52
CA ALA A 16 -16.95 11.82 2.27
C ALA A 16 -18.29 11.08 2.07
N SER A 17 -18.47 10.44 0.91
CA SER A 17 -19.62 9.59 0.56
C SER A 17 -19.61 8.21 1.20
N ASP A 18 -18.47 7.73 1.69
CA ASP A 18 -18.30 6.45 2.39
C ASP A 18 -17.27 6.59 3.54
N PRO A 19 -17.65 7.28 4.63
CA PRO A 19 -16.74 7.59 5.73
C PRO A 19 -16.26 6.32 6.47
N HIS A 20 -17.04 5.24 6.41
CA HIS A 20 -16.66 3.95 7.00
C HIS A 20 -15.81 3.08 6.06
N ASN A 21 -15.70 3.48 4.78
CA ASN A 21 -14.90 2.83 3.76
C ASN A 21 -15.28 1.34 3.63
N LEU A 22 -16.57 1.11 3.33
CA LEU A 22 -17.26 -0.18 3.22
C LEU A 22 -17.38 -0.67 1.76
N THR A 23 -17.28 0.23 0.78
CA THR A 23 -17.17 -0.10 -0.65
C THR A 23 -15.87 -0.89 -0.89
N PRO A 24 -15.81 -1.89 -1.81
CA PRO A 24 -14.64 -2.74 -1.97
C PRO A 24 -13.36 -1.90 -2.02
N PRO A 25 -12.51 -1.97 -0.98
CA PRO A 25 -11.50 -0.95 -0.77
C PRO A 25 -10.35 -1.16 -1.72
N ASP A 26 -9.61 -0.09 -2.01
CA ASP A 26 -8.30 -0.20 -2.62
C ASP A 26 -7.44 -1.21 -1.81
N VAL A 27 -7.05 -2.32 -2.43
CA VAL A 27 -6.27 -3.38 -1.78
C VAL A 27 -4.85 -3.35 -2.31
N ILE A 28 -3.91 -3.32 -1.38
CA ILE A 28 -2.48 -3.44 -1.66
C ILE A 28 -1.97 -4.61 -0.82
N GLU A 29 -1.30 -5.56 -1.47
CA GLU A 29 -0.67 -6.74 -0.85
C GLU A 29 0.79 -6.83 -1.28
N LEU A 30 1.68 -7.01 -0.32
CA LEU A 30 3.10 -7.19 -0.56
C LEU A 30 3.75 -7.98 0.58
N LYS A 31 4.97 -8.46 0.34
CA LYS A 31 5.72 -9.16 1.39
C LYS A 31 6.31 -8.19 2.42
N PRO A 32 6.41 -8.62 3.68
CA PRO A 32 7.44 -8.24 4.63
C PRO A 32 8.62 -7.34 4.19
N ASP A 33 9.56 -7.95 3.47
CA ASP A 33 10.84 -7.37 3.10
C ASP A 33 10.66 -6.24 2.08
N VAL A 34 9.68 -6.40 1.17
CA VAL A 34 9.28 -5.36 0.22
C VAL A 34 8.79 -4.12 0.97
N TRP A 35 7.97 -4.31 2.01
CA TRP A 35 7.45 -3.19 2.80
C TRP A 35 8.58 -2.44 3.50
N LEU A 36 9.51 -3.16 4.12
CA LEU A 36 10.64 -2.52 4.81
C LEU A 36 11.56 -1.77 3.84
N ARG A 37 11.81 -2.31 2.64
CA ARG A 37 12.58 -1.58 1.61
C ARG A 37 11.90 -0.27 1.22
N LEU A 38 10.59 -0.28 1.01
CA LEU A 38 9.80 0.90 0.67
C LEU A 38 9.76 1.92 1.81
N ALA A 39 9.45 1.47 3.03
CA ALA A 39 9.32 2.33 4.21
C ALA A 39 10.64 3.01 4.57
N CYS A 40 11.78 2.35 4.33
CA CYS A 40 13.12 2.89 4.58
C CYS A 40 13.78 3.54 3.35
N GLY A 41 13.07 3.67 2.22
CA GLY A 41 13.60 4.30 1.01
C GLY A 41 14.73 3.55 0.29
N ILE A 42 14.89 2.25 0.56
CA ILE A 42 15.88 1.37 -0.11
C ILE A 42 15.49 1.13 -1.57
N THR A 43 14.18 1.08 -1.84
CA THR A 43 13.59 0.97 -3.18
C THR A 43 12.39 1.89 -3.30
N THR A 44 12.04 2.26 -4.51
CA THR A 44 10.84 3.05 -4.82
C THR A 44 9.61 2.16 -5.03
N TRP A 45 8.43 2.78 -4.89
CA TRP A 45 7.15 2.14 -5.21
C TRP A 45 7.10 1.61 -6.64
N ALA A 46 7.55 2.43 -7.60
CA ALA A 46 7.54 2.07 -9.01
C ALA A 46 8.42 0.86 -9.32
N GLU A 47 9.62 0.78 -8.75
CA GLU A 47 10.53 -0.36 -8.93
C GLU A 47 9.93 -1.66 -8.40
N GLU A 48 9.36 -1.64 -7.20
CA GLU A 48 8.76 -2.84 -6.58
C GLU A 48 7.45 -3.26 -7.29
N LYS A 49 6.64 -2.30 -7.76
CA LYS A 49 5.43 -2.57 -8.56
C LYS A 49 5.79 -3.15 -9.93
N GLN A 50 6.76 -2.57 -10.63
CA GLN A 50 7.23 -3.06 -11.93
C GLN A 50 7.84 -4.46 -11.83
N ALA A 51 8.50 -4.78 -10.72
CA ALA A 51 9.02 -6.11 -10.46
C ALA A 51 7.97 -7.15 -10.04
N GLY A 52 6.68 -6.78 -9.99
CA GLY A 52 5.59 -7.67 -9.61
C GLY A 52 5.58 -8.05 -8.12
N ARG A 53 6.27 -7.29 -7.26
CA ARG A 53 6.36 -7.54 -5.81
C ARG A 53 5.26 -6.86 -5.00
N ILE A 54 4.49 -5.99 -5.66
CA ILE A 54 3.30 -5.33 -5.13
C ILE A 54 2.11 -5.77 -5.98
N SER A 55 1.09 -6.35 -5.33
CA SER A 55 -0.25 -6.50 -5.91
C SER A 55 -1.09 -5.33 -5.43
N ALA A 56 -1.57 -4.50 -6.36
CA ALA A 56 -2.32 -3.28 -6.06
C ALA A 56 -3.56 -3.24 -6.96
N VAL A 57 -4.72 -3.05 -6.34
CA VAL A 57 -6.02 -2.99 -7.02
C VAL A 57 -6.82 -1.84 -6.41
N GLY A 58 -7.14 -0.84 -7.22
CA GLY A 58 -7.96 0.29 -6.82
C GLY A 58 -7.52 1.61 -7.47
N GLU A 59 -8.34 2.64 -7.32
CA GLU A 59 -8.03 3.98 -7.84
C GLU A 59 -6.99 4.71 -6.98
N ARG A 60 -6.88 4.34 -5.69
CA ARG A 60 -5.95 4.96 -4.72
C ARG A 60 -4.88 3.96 -4.26
N ASP A 61 -4.47 3.10 -5.19
CA ASP A 61 -3.54 2.01 -4.91
C ASP A 61 -2.06 2.43 -4.92
N ASP A 62 -1.76 3.68 -5.28
CA ASP A 62 -0.41 4.23 -5.34
C ASP A 62 -0.06 4.96 -4.04
N LEU A 63 0.92 4.43 -3.30
CA LEU A 63 1.42 5.02 -2.06
C LEU A 63 2.78 5.72 -2.23
N SER A 64 3.27 5.90 -3.47
CA SER A 64 4.56 6.54 -3.73
C SER A 64 4.69 7.92 -3.08
N GLY A 65 3.62 8.71 -3.06
CA GLY A 65 3.58 10.03 -2.42
C GLY A 65 3.60 10.02 -0.89
N LEU A 66 3.47 8.84 -0.26
CA LEU A 66 3.49 8.66 1.19
C LEU A 66 4.77 7.96 1.69
N LEU A 67 5.68 7.61 0.78
CA LEU A 67 6.91 6.87 1.09
C LEU A 67 8.14 7.72 0.70
N PRO A 68 9.28 7.56 1.39
CA PRO A 68 9.53 6.69 2.55
C PRO A 68 8.88 7.23 3.85
N LEU A 69 8.80 6.39 4.88
CA LEU A 69 8.23 6.73 6.19
C LEU A 69 9.26 7.17 7.22
N VAL A 70 10.54 6.85 6.99
CA VAL A 70 11.66 7.05 7.92
C VAL A 70 12.78 7.81 7.23
#